data_AF-A0A535K2I4-F1
#
_entry.id   AF-A0A535K2I4-F1
#
_cell.length_a   1.000
_cell.length_b   1.000
_cell.length_c   1.000
_cell.angle_alpha   90.00
_cell.angle_beta   90.00
_cell.angle_gamma   90.00
#
_symmetry.space_group_name_H-M   'P 1'
#
loop_
_entity.id
_entity.type
_entity.pdbx_description
1 polymer ?
#
loop_
_entity_poly.entity_id
_entity_poly.type
_entity_poly.pdbx_seq_one_letter_code
_entity_poly.pdbx_strand_id
1 'polypeptide(L)' 'MTLRPPLDLRRGVKVRFGHDGRIGELVRPSPNGEEWLVKDRFGRFWVSTNRLELADEETAAH' A
#
# COMPACT_ATOMS: atom_id res chain seq x y z
N MET A 1 -7.90 21.53 -5.31
CA MET A 1 -7.46 20.18 -5.68
C MET A 1 -6.46 19.72 -4.63
N THR A 2 -6.90 18.94 -3.65
CA THR A 2 -5.99 18.36 -2.65
C THR A 2 -5.14 17.31 -3.36
N LEU A 3 -3.94 17.69 -3.78
CA LEU A 3 -2.89 16.76 -4.17
C LEU A 3 -2.61 15.91 -2.93
N ARG A 4 -3.22 14.71 -2.87
CA ARG A 4 -2.74 13.68 -1.95
C ARG A 4 -1.25 13.55 -2.28
N PRO A 5 -0.35 13.68 -1.29
CA PRO A 5 1.06 13.49 -1.54
C PRO A 5 1.25 12.16 -2.28
N PRO A 6 2.20 12.06 -3.23
CA PRO A 6 2.47 10.79 -3.89
C PRO A 6 2.68 9.77 -2.78
N LEU A 7 1.78 8.79 -2.71
CA LEU A 7 1.83 7.75 -1.70
C LEU A 7 3.18 7.08 -1.88
N ASP A 8 4.11 7.30 -0.94
CA ASP A 8 5.48 6.80 -1.02
C ASP A 8 5.43 5.30 -0.68
N LEU A 9 4.93 4.53 -1.64
CA LEU A 9 4.79 3.10 -1.56
C LEU A 9 6.19 2.49 -1.67
N ARG A 10 6.78 2.13 -0.52
CA ARG A 10 8.06 1.41 -0.44
C ARG A 10 7.84 -0.02 0.00
N ARG A 11 8.76 -0.90 -0.41
CA ARG A 11 8.81 -2.26 0.15
C ARG A 11 8.95 -2.20 1.68
N GLY A 12 8.21 -3.04 2.39
CA GLY A 12 8.16 -3.09 3.85
C GLY A 12 7.12 -2.15 4.48
N VAL A 13 6.49 -1.26 3.71
CA VAL A 13 5.44 -0.39 4.25
C VAL A 13 4.15 -1.16 4.49
N LYS A 14 3.50 -0.89 5.62
CA LYS A 14 2.19 -1.43 5.93
C LYS A 14 1.11 -0.60 5.24
N VAL A 15 0.24 -1.29 4.51
CA VAL A 15 -0.86 -0.70 3.75
C VAL A 15 -2.16 -1.37 4.13
N ARG A 16 -3.22 -0.58 4.16
CA ARG A 16 -4.60 -1.02 4.23
C ARG A 16 -5.12 -1.27 2.82
N PHE A 17 -5.79 -2.39 2.63
CA PHE A 17 -6.35 -2.79 1.35
C PHE A 17 -7.64 -3.62 1.49
N GLY A 18 -8.45 -3.60 0.43
CA GLY A 18 -9.73 -4.29 0.40
C GLY A 18 -10.83 -3.57 1.18
N HIS A 19 -12.08 -3.99 0.97
CA HIS A 19 -13.25 -3.33 1.57
C HIS A 19 -13.29 -3.48 3.10
N ASP A 20 -12.79 -4.61 3.62
CA ASP A 20 -12.68 -4.89 5.05
C ASP A 20 -11.55 -4.13 5.77
N GLY A 21 -10.75 -3.33 5.05
CA GLY A 21 -9.62 -2.61 5.63
C GLY A 21 -8.51 -3.52 6.15
N ARG A 22 -8.20 -4.60 5.42
CA ARG A 22 -7.13 -5.53 5.80
C ARG A 22 -5.78 -4.83 5.75
N ILE A 23 -4.91 -5.14 6.71
CA ILE A 23 -3.55 -4.60 6.74
C ILE A 23 -2.60 -5.64 6.16
N GLY A 24 -1.73 -5.23 5.25
CA GLY A 24 -0.67 -6.08 4.74
C GLY A 24 0.59 -5.27 4.46
N GLU A 25 1.67 -5.95 4.18
CA GLU A 25 2.98 -5.36 3.93
C GLU A 25 3.30 -5.38 2.44
N LEU A 26 3.79 -4.26 1.91
CA LEU A 26 4.26 -4.16 0.53
C LEU A 26 5.53 -4.99 0.33
N VAL A 27 5.44 -6.05 -0.45
CA VAL A 27 6.59 -6.91 -0.75
C VAL A 27 7.34 -6.43 -1.99
N ARG A 28 6.62 -6.11 -3.06
CA ARG A 28 7.22 -5.60 -4.30
C ARG A 28 6.22 -4.88 -5.21
N PRO A 29 6.66 -3.90 -6.00
CA PRO A 29 5.87 -3.35 -7.09
C PRO A 29 5.80 -4.35 -8.26
N SER A 30 4.71 -4.27 -9.01
CA SER A 30 4.59 -4.90 -10.32
C SER A 30 5.50 -4.18 -11.34
N PRO A 31 6.01 -4.87 -12.37
CA PRO A 31 6.83 -4.24 -13.41
C PRO A 31 6.15 -3.06 -14.14
N ASN A 32 4.81 -3.01 -14.19
CA ASN A 32 4.04 -1.89 -14.77
C ASN A 32 3.78 -0.75 -13.76
N GLY A 33 4.08 -0.93 -12.47
CA GLY A 33 3.83 0.06 -11.43
C GLY A 33 2.34 0.27 -11.06
N GLU A 34 1.42 -0.47 -11.66
CA GLU A 34 -0.03 -0.32 -11.43
C GLU A 34 -0.49 -1.07 -10.16
N GLU A 35 0.28 -2.07 -9.76
CA GLU A 35 -0.07 -2.98 -8.66
C GLU A 35 1.11 -3.24 -7.74
N TRP A 36 0.81 -3.57 -6.49
CA TRP A 36 1.79 -4.06 -5.54
C TRP A 36 1.41 -5.44 -5.02
N LEU A 37 2.43 -6.27 -4.84
CA LEU A 37 2.30 -7.51 -4.12
C LEU A 37 2.29 -7.19 -2.62
N VAL A 38 1.14 -7.36 -2.00
CA VAL A 38 0.92 -7.20 -0.57
C VAL A 38 0.94 -8.57 0.10
N LYS A 39 1.64 -8.71 1.22
CA LYS A 39 1.62 -9.91 2.07
C LYS A 39 0.86 -9.62 3.35
N ASP A 40 -0.11 -10.45 3.66
CA ASP A 40 -0.85 -10.46 4.92
C ASP A 40 -0.83 -11.88 5.53
N ARG A 41 -1.44 -12.07 6.71
CA ARG A 41 -1.61 -13.35 7.40
C ARG A 41 -2.25 -14.42 6.53
N PHE A 42 -3.12 -14.06 5.59
CA PHE A 42 -3.79 -15.02 4.70
C PHE A 42 -2.97 -15.43 3.47
N GLY A 43 -1.90 -14.70 3.14
CA GLY A 43 -1.12 -14.98 1.93
C GLY A 43 -0.59 -13.73 1.25
N ARG A 44 -0.34 -13.85 -0.07
CA ARG A 44 0.20 -12.79 -0.92
C ARG A 44 -0.80 -12.46 -2.02
N PHE A 45 -1.10 -11.18 -2.19
CA PHE A 45 -2.13 -10.69 -3.11
C PHE A 45 -1.62 -9.51 -3.91
N TRP A 46 -1.97 -9.45 -5.20
CA TRP A 46 -1.75 -8.26 -6.01
C TRP A 46 -2.89 -7.28 -5.75
N VAL A 47 -2.52 -6.04 -5.44
CA VAL A 47 -3.46 -4.97 -5.13
C VAL A 47 -3.09 -3.74 -5.93
N SER A 48 -4.06 -3.18 -6.64
CA SER A 48 -3.88 -1.94 -7.39
C SER A 48 -3.47 -0.80 -6.47
N THR A 49 -2.49 0.00 -6.89
CA THR A 49 -1.99 1.17 -6.14
C THR A 49 -3.10 2.12 -5.74
N ASN A 50 -4.12 2.28 -6.58
CA ASN A 50 -5.28 3.14 -6.31
C ASN A 50 -6.22 2.62 -5.20
N ARG A 51 -6.04 1.38 -4.74
CA ARG A 51 -6.79 0.77 -3.63
C ARG A 51 -5.94 0.54 -2.38
N LEU A 52 -4.70 1.02 -2.41
CA LEU A 52 -3.79 0.97 -1.28
C LEU A 52 -3.89 2.28 -0.51
N GLU A 53 -4.07 2.15 0.80
CA GLU A 53 -3.98 3.26 1.73
C GLU A 53 -2.82 2.97 2.67
N LEU A 54 -2.01 3.98 3.04
CA LEU A 54 -0.98 3.77 4.05
C LEU A 54 -1.68 3.43 5.37
N ALA A 55 -1.27 2.32 6.00
CA ALA A 55 -1.79 1.94 7.32
C ALA A 55 -1.14 2.74 8.45
N ASP A 56 -0.04 3.44 8.14
CA ASP A 56 0.71 4.28 9.06
C ASP A 56 0.34 5.75 8.83
N GLU A 57 -0.27 6.36 9.84
CA GLU A 57 -0.62 7.78 9.88
C GLU A 57 0.51 8.64 10.50
N GLU A 58 1.74 8.13 10.63
CA GLU A 58 2.79 8.79 11.41
C GLU A 58 4.14 8.88 10.67
N THR A 59 4.19 9.47 9.47
CA THR A 59 5.42 10.15 9.01
C THR A 59 5.18 11.09 7.82
N ALA A 60 4.46 12.19 8.08
CA ALA A 60 4.50 13.38 7.22
C ALA A 60 4.77 14.63 8.08
N ALA A 61 5.89 14.64 8.79
CA ALA A 61 6.46 15.84 9.38
C ALA A 61 7.96 15.63 9.70
N HIS A 62 8.81 15.79 8.69
CA HIS A 62 10.19 16.23 8.91
C HIS A 62 10.53 17.33 7.92
#